data_AF-A0A1A8I9B9-F1
#
_entry.id   AF-A0A1A8I9B9-F1
#
_cell.length_a   1.000
_cell.length_b   1.000
_cell.length_c   1.000
_cell.angle_alpha   90.00
_cell.angle_beta   90.00
_cell.angle_gamma   90.00
#
_symmetry.space_group_name_H-M   'P 1'
#
loop_
_entity.id
_entity.type
_entity.pdbx_description
1 polymer ?
#
loop_
_entity_poly.entity_id
_entity_poly.type
_entity_poly.pdbx_seq_one_letter_code
_entity_poly.pdbx_strand_id
1 'polypeptide(L)'
;MVLTDLPEEPWHKVGTDLFHLDGRHYLLVIDYYSNYPEVVVLPNISAVTVISSLKSIFARQGIPHVVYSDNGPCYSCQEFHEFAVDYDFLHIASSPLFPQSNGKAEKGVQIVKHLLREAKDSHADPHLALLNYRASPLAHGVSPAELLMGRRLRTTLPFRDAHGVPQDLGFQRRSLQLRQKRNYDKSTRSLEPLVQNDTVRVGDSGRWSRRAAVLGEVGP
;
A
#
# COMPACT_ATOMS: atom_id res chain seq x y z
N MET A 1 -0.11 16.28 -7.04
CA MET A 1 -0.16 15.06 -6.18
C MET A 1 -0.45 15.44 -4.74
N VAL A 2 -1.44 14.85 -4.09
CA VAL A 2 -1.63 15.02 -2.63
C VAL A 2 -0.54 14.20 -1.91
N LEU A 3 0.14 14.82 -0.94
CA LEU A 3 1.06 14.05 -0.10
C LEU A 3 0.20 13.22 0.84
N THR A 4 0.27 11.90 0.70
CA THR A 4 -0.22 11.02 1.75
C THR A 4 0.76 11.11 2.91
N ASP A 5 0.26 11.55 4.06
CA ASP A 5 1.08 11.59 5.27
C ASP A 5 1.65 10.20 5.54
N LEU A 6 2.98 10.15 5.65
CA LEU A 6 3.64 8.94 6.11
C LEU A 6 3.22 8.72 7.54
N PRO A 7 2.85 7.49 7.92
CA PRO A 7 2.73 7.13 9.32
C PRO A 7 4.03 7.48 10.04
N GLU A 8 3.93 7.87 11.30
CA GLU A 8 5.10 8.14 12.13
C GLU A 8 5.76 6.84 12.62
N GLU A 9 4.99 5.75 12.67
CA GLU A 9 5.40 4.46 13.21
C GLU A 9 5.24 3.31 12.20
N PRO A 10 6.12 2.29 12.26
CA PRO A 10 5.97 1.07 11.46
C PRO A 10 4.66 0.35 11.76
N TRP A 11 4.05 -0.26 10.74
CA TRP A 11 2.86 -1.11 10.88
C TRP A 11 1.60 -0.41 11.42
N HIS A 12 1.64 0.89 11.68
CA HIS A 12 0.48 1.66 12.13
C HIS A 12 -0.63 1.70 11.07
N LYS A 13 -0.24 1.82 9.79
CA LYS A 13 -1.15 1.88 8.64
C LYS A 13 -0.66 0.95 7.54
N VAL A 14 -1.54 0.04 7.14
CA VAL A 14 -1.28 -0.93 6.07
C VAL A 14 -2.29 -0.78 4.94
N GLY A 15 -1.87 -1.17 3.73
CA GLY A 15 -2.74 -1.28 2.57
C GLY A 15 -2.83 -2.72 2.14
N THR A 16 -4.01 -3.17 1.76
CA THR A 16 -4.24 -4.52 1.28
C THR A 16 -4.89 -4.51 -0.09
N ASP A 17 -4.47 -5.44 -0.94
CA ASP A 17 -4.97 -5.58 -2.30
C ASP A 17 -4.90 -7.05 -2.73
N LEU A 18 -5.81 -7.43 -3.62
CA LEU A 18 -5.86 -8.75 -4.21
C LEU A 18 -5.34 -8.68 -5.65
N PHE A 19 -4.52 -9.65 -6.02
CA PHE A 19 -4.09 -9.75 -7.42
C PHE A 19 -4.03 -11.18 -7.92
N HIS A 20 -4.17 -11.31 -9.23
CA HIS A 20 -4.00 -12.57 -9.94
C HIS A 20 -2.68 -12.56 -10.73
N LEU A 21 -1.95 -13.66 -10.66
CA LEU A 21 -0.73 -13.88 -11.44
C LEU A 21 -0.56 -15.38 -11.68
N ASP A 22 -0.34 -15.77 -12.94
CA ASP A 22 -0.05 -17.16 -13.34
C ASP A 22 -1.03 -18.22 -12.80
N GLY A 23 -2.33 -17.94 -12.88
CA GLY A 23 -3.37 -18.88 -12.45
C GLY A 23 -3.58 -18.93 -10.93
N ARG A 24 -2.91 -18.07 -10.15
CA ARG A 24 -3.04 -18.03 -8.69
C ARG A 24 -3.53 -16.67 -8.20
N HIS A 25 -4.32 -16.69 -7.14
CA HIS A 25 -4.74 -15.49 -6.41
C HIS A 25 -3.76 -15.21 -5.27
N TYR A 26 -3.52 -13.94 -5.01
CA TYR A 26 -2.62 -13.49 -3.97
C TYR A 26 -3.28 -12.38 -3.16
N LEU A 27 -3.04 -12.42 -1.86
CA LEU A 27 -3.25 -11.30 -0.94
C LEU A 27 -1.93 -10.58 -0.75
N LEU A 28 -1.93 -9.28 -0.96
CA LEU A 28 -0.86 -8.40 -0.54
C LEU A 28 -1.32 -7.60 0.68
N VAL A 29 -0.44 -7.46 1.66
CA VAL A 29 -0.49 -6.41 2.69
C VAL A 29 0.83 -5.66 2.64
N ILE A 30 0.79 -4.34 2.52
CA ILE A 30 1.99 -3.49 2.48
C ILE A 30 1.93 -2.43 3.57
N ASP A 31 3.01 -2.30 4.32
CA ASP A 31 3.14 -1.25 5.33
C ASP A 31 3.44 0.11 4.67
N TYR A 32 2.67 1.14 5.04
CA TYR A 32 2.87 2.49 4.51
C TYR A 32 4.20 3.09 4.96
N TYR A 33 4.67 2.74 6.15
CA TYR A 33 5.93 3.24 6.70
C TYR A 33 7.14 2.62 6.00
N SER A 34 7.30 1.31 6.09
CA SER A 34 8.50 0.60 5.64
C SER A 34 8.51 0.22 4.16
N ASN A 35 7.34 0.22 3.49
CA ASN A 35 7.11 -0.49 2.22
C ASN A 35 7.31 -2.00 2.31
N TYR A 36 7.28 -2.60 3.51
CA TYR A 36 7.43 -4.03 3.68
C TYR A 36 6.19 -4.77 3.15
N PRO A 37 6.34 -5.70 2.18
CA PRO A 37 5.24 -6.47 1.65
C PRO A 37 5.11 -7.82 2.38
N GLU A 38 3.89 -8.15 2.76
CA GLU A 38 3.43 -9.49 3.14
C GLU A 38 2.58 -10.05 2.00
N VAL A 39 2.91 -11.25 1.53
CA VAL A 39 2.27 -11.86 0.35
C VAL A 39 1.86 -13.27 0.70
N VAL A 40 0.59 -13.59 0.45
CA VAL A 40 0.02 -14.92 0.71
C VAL A 40 -0.70 -15.41 -0.54
N VAL A 41 -0.44 -16.66 -0.93
CA VAL A 41 -1.19 -17.32 -2.01
C VAL A 41 -2.56 -17.73 -1.46
N LEU A 42 -3.63 -17.36 -2.15
CA LEU A 42 -4.99 -17.69 -1.77
C LEU A 42 -5.57 -18.79 -2.68
N PRO A 43 -6.32 -19.77 -2.12
CA PRO A 43 -7.07 -20.73 -2.92
C PRO A 43 -8.28 -20.10 -3.63
N ASN A 44 -8.86 -19.04 -3.06
CA ASN A 44 -9.97 -18.27 -3.61
C ASN A 44 -9.99 -16.86 -3.00
N ILE A 45 -10.84 -15.99 -3.54
CA ILE A 45 -10.97 -14.58 -3.10
C ILE A 45 -12.18 -14.33 -2.18
N SER A 46 -12.69 -15.37 -1.51
CA SER A 46 -13.80 -15.19 -0.56
C SER A 46 -13.35 -14.40 0.67
N ALA A 47 -14.29 -13.67 1.29
CA ALA A 47 -14.02 -12.90 2.50
C ALA A 47 -13.42 -13.75 3.62
N VAL A 48 -13.96 -14.95 3.85
CA VAL A 48 -13.47 -15.89 4.88
C VAL A 48 -11.99 -16.24 4.66
N THR A 49 -11.60 -16.56 3.43
CA THR A 49 -10.21 -16.90 3.09
C THR A 49 -9.27 -15.70 3.27
N VAL A 50 -9.70 -14.50 2.85
CA VAL A 50 -8.94 -13.25 2.99
C VAL A 50 -8.76 -12.90 4.46
N ILE A 51 -9.84 -12.91 5.25
CA ILE A 51 -9.82 -12.64 6.70
C ILE A 51 -8.90 -13.62 7.42
N SER A 52 -8.99 -14.92 7.13
CA SER A 52 -8.11 -15.92 7.75
C SER A 52 -6.63 -15.65 7.46
N SER A 53 -6.32 -15.18 6.24
CA SER A 53 -4.96 -14.85 5.84
C SER A 53 -4.47 -13.56 6.50
N LEU A 54 -5.33 -12.53 6.62
CA LEU A 54 -5.04 -11.30 7.38
C LEU A 54 -4.80 -11.60 8.86
N LYS A 55 -5.62 -12.45 9.49
CA LYS A 55 -5.43 -12.90 10.88
C LYS A 55 -4.05 -13.53 11.08
N SER A 56 -3.59 -14.36 10.14
CA SER A 56 -2.25 -14.95 10.19
C SER A 56 -1.13 -13.91 10.04
N ILE A 57 -1.31 -12.89 9.19
CA ILE A 57 -0.35 -11.79 9.07
C ILE A 57 -0.32 -10.95 10.36
N PHE A 58 -1.49 -10.59 10.89
CA PHE A 58 -1.60 -9.77 12.11
C PHE A 58 -1.09 -10.51 13.34
N ALA A 59 -1.21 -11.84 13.41
CA ALA A 59 -0.59 -12.63 14.46
C ALA A 59 0.95 -12.56 14.46
N ARG A 60 1.58 -12.30 13.30
CA ARG A 60 3.05 -12.20 13.17
C ARG A 60 3.58 -10.79 13.38
N GLN A 61 2.85 -9.78 12.93
CA GLN A 61 3.30 -8.39 12.88
C GLN A 61 2.63 -7.48 13.91
N GLY A 62 1.52 -7.93 14.50
CA GLY A 62 0.59 -7.10 15.28
C GLY A 62 -0.61 -6.65 14.45
N ILE A 63 -1.64 -6.17 15.14
CA ILE A 63 -2.83 -5.59 14.51
C ILE A 63 -2.51 -4.11 14.19
N PRO A 64 -2.67 -3.66 12.94
CA PRO A 64 -2.48 -2.26 12.58
C PRO A 64 -3.65 -1.40 13.08
N HIS A 65 -3.44 -0.09 13.25
CA HIS A 65 -4.54 0.82 13.59
C HIS A 65 -5.46 1.10 12.40
N VAL A 66 -4.89 1.14 11.19
CA VAL A 66 -5.64 1.47 9.97
C VAL A 66 -5.31 0.49 8.85
N VAL A 67 -6.35 -0.11 8.26
CA VAL A 67 -6.27 -0.98 7.08
C VAL A 67 -6.96 -0.30 5.91
N TYR A 68 -6.21 -0.01 4.86
CA TYR A 68 -6.76 0.46 3.59
C TYR A 68 -6.98 -0.71 2.64
N SER A 69 -8.10 -0.73 1.93
CA SER A 69 -8.35 -1.69 0.85
C SER A 69 -9.02 -1.01 -0.35
N ASP A 70 -9.20 -1.76 -1.43
CA ASP A 70 -10.16 -1.39 -2.45
C ASP A 70 -11.61 -1.65 -1.98
N ASN A 71 -12.59 -1.28 -2.81
CA ASN A 71 -14.01 -1.58 -2.59
C ASN A 71 -14.38 -3.00 -3.08
N GLY A 72 -13.44 -3.95 -3.07
CA GLY A 72 -13.68 -5.32 -3.48
C GLY A 72 -14.78 -6.00 -2.65
N PRO A 73 -15.53 -6.96 -3.21
CA PRO A 73 -16.62 -7.63 -2.49
C PRO A 73 -16.18 -8.33 -1.19
N CYS A 74 -14.93 -8.80 -1.13
CA CYS A 74 -14.38 -9.44 0.07
C CYS A 74 -14.13 -8.45 1.22
N TYR A 75 -13.95 -7.15 0.92
CA TYR A 75 -13.69 -6.11 1.91
C TYR A 75 -14.95 -5.32 2.30
N SER A 76 -15.93 -5.24 1.40
CA SER A 76 -17.19 -4.51 1.61
C SER A 76 -18.32 -5.37 2.21
N CYS A 77 -18.01 -6.60 2.63
CA CYS A 77 -18.96 -7.53 3.24
C CYS A 77 -19.09 -7.34 4.76
N GLN A 78 -20.18 -7.87 5.33
CA GLN A 78 -20.45 -7.78 6.78
C GLN A 78 -19.38 -8.52 7.59
N GLU A 79 -18.92 -9.67 7.12
CA GLU A 79 -17.91 -10.48 7.79
C GLU A 79 -16.58 -9.74 7.95
N PHE A 80 -16.21 -8.92 6.97
CA PHE A 80 -15.00 -8.09 7.05
C PHE A 80 -15.18 -6.92 8.02
N HIS A 81 -16.38 -6.33 8.04
CA HIS A 81 -16.72 -5.28 9.00
C HIS A 81 -16.66 -5.79 10.45
N GLU A 82 -17.28 -6.95 10.72
CA GLU A 82 -17.22 -7.61 12.03
C GLU A 82 -15.77 -7.94 12.42
N PHE A 83 -14.98 -8.46 11.48
CA PHE A 83 -13.56 -8.69 11.70
C PHE A 83 -12.79 -7.41 12.09
N ALA A 84 -13.08 -6.27 11.45
CA ALA A 84 -12.45 -4.99 11.77
C ALA A 84 -12.81 -4.50 13.17
N VAL A 85 -14.07 -4.67 13.57
CA VAL A 85 -14.55 -4.35 14.92
C VAL A 85 -13.91 -5.28 15.97
N ASP A 86 -13.91 -6.58 15.72
CA ASP A 86 -13.37 -7.59 16.65
C ASP A 86 -11.87 -7.41 16.91
N TYR A 87 -11.12 -7.01 15.89
CA TYR A 87 -9.67 -6.79 15.98
C TYR A 87 -9.32 -5.34 16.32
N ASP A 88 -10.31 -4.45 16.45
CA ASP A 88 -10.14 -3.03 16.79
C ASP A 88 -9.20 -2.27 15.82
N PHE A 89 -9.47 -2.40 14.51
CA PHE A 89 -8.79 -1.58 13.50
C PHE A 89 -9.79 -0.79 12.64
N LEU A 90 -9.36 0.40 12.22
CA LEU A 90 -10.14 1.22 11.30
C LEU A 90 -9.96 0.72 9.86
N HIS A 91 -11.04 0.21 9.26
CA HIS A 91 -11.06 -0.13 7.85
C HIS A 91 -11.47 1.08 6.99
N ILE A 92 -10.62 1.44 6.02
CA ILE A 92 -10.89 2.53 5.07
C ILE A 92 -10.83 1.96 3.65
N ALA A 93 -12.00 1.82 3.04
CA ALA A 93 -12.08 1.37 1.65
C ALA A 93 -11.95 2.55 0.68
N SER A 94 -11.21 2.37 -0.41
CA SER A 94 -10.98 3.43 -1.39
C SER A 94 -12.28 3.80 -2.11
N SER A 95 -12.76 5.03 -1.91
CA SER A 95 -13.89 5.57 -2.68
C SER A 95 -13.51 5.79 -4.15
N PRO A 96 -14.47 5.67 -5.10
CA PRO A 96 -14.27 6.08 -6.49
C PRO A 96 -13.75 7.52 -6.65
N LEU A 97 -14.01 8.38 -5.66
CA LEU A 97 -13.62 9.79 -5.65
C LEU A 97 -12.19 10.02 -5.10
N PHE A 98 -11.61 9.03 -4.41
CA PHE A 98 -10.26 9.11 -3.82
C PHE A 98 -9.39 7.89 -4.17
N PRO A 99 -9.14 7.64 -5.48
CA PRO A 99 -8.33 6.50 -5.94
C PRO A 99 -6.89 6.51 -5.42
N GLN A 100 -6.39 7.67 -4.96
CA GLN A 100 -5.06 7.79 -4.37
C GLN A 100 -4.91 7.10 -3.01
N SER A 101 -6.02 6.78 -2.32
CA SER A 101 -5.98 6.18 -0.98
C SER A 101 -5.37 4.77 -0.96
N ASN A 102 -5.60 3.94 -1.98
CA ASN A 102 -5.03 2.59 -2.10
C ASN A 102 -3.76 2.51 -2.98
N GLY A 103 -3.24 3.64 -3.48
CA GLY A 103 -2.11 3.65 -4.42
C GLY A 103 -0.81 3.04 -3.87
N LYS A 104 -0.69 2.87 -2.54
CA LYS A 104 0.43 2.14 -1.93
C LYS A 104 0.33 0.65 -2.17
N ALA A 105 -0.86 0.07 -1.97
CA ALA A 105 -1.09 -1.35 -2.20
C ALA A 105 -0.94 -1.68 -3.69
N GLU A 106 -1.49 -0.84 -4.59
CA GLU A 106 -1.31 -0.99 -6.04
C GLU A 106 0.17 -1.01 -6.46
N LYS A 107 0.98 -0.07 -5.95
CA LYS A 107 2.43 -0.07 -6.18
C LYS A 107 3.11 -1.31 -5.60
N GLY A 108 2.69 -1.75 -4.43
CA GLY A 108 3.15 -3.00 -3.83
C GLY A 108 2.84 -4.21 -4.73
N VAL A 109 1.65 -4.27 -5.32
CA VAL A 109 1.26 -5.33 -6.27
C VAL A 109 2.15 -5.30 -7.50
N GLN A 110 2.46 -4.13 -8.05
CA GLN A 110 3.37 -3.99 -9.19
C GLN A 110 4.77 -4.52 -8.85
N ILE A 111 5.32 -4.16 -7.69
CA ILE A 111 6.62 -4.62 -7.21
C ILE A 111 6.63 -6.14 -7.06
N VAL A 112 5.64 -6.70 -6.35
CA VAL A 112 5.56 -8.14 -6.11
C VAL A 112 5.36 -8.92 -7.41
N LYS A 113 4.50 -8.45 -8.31
CA LYS A 113 4.34 -9.08 -9.64
C LYS A 113 5.64 -9.09 -10.42
N HIS A 114 6.41 -8.00 -10.38
CA HIS A 114 7.70 -7.94 -11.04
C HIS A 114 8.68 -8.96 -10.46
N LEU A 115 8.83 -9.00 -9.12
CA LEU A 115 9.69 -9.97 -8.43
C LEU A 115 9.32 -11.42 -8.74
N LEU A 116 8.02 -11.75 -8.73
CA LEU A 116 7.55 -13.10 -9.00
C LEU A 116 7.76 -13.51 -10.47
N ARG A 117 7.59 -12.58 -11.42
CA ARG A 117 7.88 -12.85 -12.84
C ARG A 117 9.36 -13.05 -13.08
N GLU A 118 10.21 -12.17 -12.54
CA GLU A 118 11.66 -12.29 -12.68
C GLU A 118 12.18 -13.59 -12.07
N ALA A 119 11.68 -13.97 -10.88
CA ALA A 119 12.00 -15.24 -10.26
C ALA A 119 11.59 -16.42 -11.15
N LYS A 120 10.41 -16.38 -11.75
CA LYS A 120 9.94 -17.41 -12.68
C LYS A 120 10.80 -17.49 -13.94
N ASP A 121 11.09 -16.35 -14.57
CA ASP A 121 11.86 -16.26 -15.81
C ASP A 121 13.31 -16.73 -15.60
N SER A 122 13.86 -16.47 -14.42
CA SER A 122 15.22 -16.89 -14.03
C SER A 122 15.27 -18.27 -13.35
N HIS A 123 14.13 -18.98 -13.25
CA HIS A 123 13.99 -20.24 -12.50
C HIS A 123 14.51 -20.18 -11.04
N ALA A 124 14.41 -19.00 -10.41
CA ALA A 124 14.82 -18.75 -9.04
C ALA A 124 13.66 -18.98 -8.04
N ASP A 125 14.00 -19.11 -6.76
CA ASP A 125 13.01 -19.24 -5.68
C ASP A 125 12.29 -17.90 -5.42
N PRO A 126 10.95 -17.82 -5.60
CA PRO A 126 10.19 -16.60 -5.34
C PRO A 126 10.25 -16.14 -3.88
N HIS A 127 10.43 -17.07 -2.92
CA HIS A 127 10.58 -16.70 -1.52
C HIS A 127 11.91 -15.99 -1.27
N LEU A 128 12.98 -16.42 -1.95
CA LEU A 128 14.27 -15.75 -1.89
C LEU A 128 14.23 -14.38 -2.55
N ALA A 129 13.51 -14.23 -3.67
CA ALA A 129 13.30 -12.92 -4.32
C ALA A 129 12.57 -11.93 -3.38
N LEU A 130 11.52 -12.38 -2.70
CA LEU A 130 10.81 -11.59 -1.69
C LEU A 130 11.71 -11.23 -0.50
N LEU A 131 12.49 -12.19 0.01
CA LEU A 131 13.44 -11.96 1.10
C LEU A 131 14.49 -10.92 0.70
N ASN A 132 15.05 -11.03 -0.51
CA ASN A 132 16.03 -10.09 -1.02
C ASN A 132 15.45 -8.68 -1.14
N TYR A 133 14.23 -8.51 -1.64
CA TYR A 133 13.57 -7.21 -1.67
C TYR A 133 13.42 -6.63 -0.25
N ARG A 134 12.93 -7.44 0.70
CA ARG A 134 12.75 -7.01 2.10
C ARG A 134 14.05 -6.57 2.77
N ALA A 135 15.18 -7.14 2.36
CA ALA A 135 16.52 -6.81 2.87
C ALA A 135 17.28 -5.77 2.03
N SER A 136 16.74 -5.34 0.88
CA SER A 136 17.43 -4.42 -0.02
C SER A 136 17.17 -2.96 0.35
N PRO A 137 18.20 -2.11 0.48
CA PRO A 137 18.03 -0.69 0.74
C PRO A 137 17.14 0.00 -0.30
N LEU A 138 16.17 0.80 0.16
CA LEU A 138 15.38 1.67 -0.71
C LEU A 138 16.16 2.95 -1.06
N ALA A 139 15.53 3.90 -1.76
CA ALA A 139 16.16 5.16 -2.17
C ALA A 139 16.72 6.02 -1.02
N HIS A 140 16.27 5.80 0.22
CA HIS A 140 16.81 6.43 1.44
C HIS A 140 17.91 5.60 2.12
N GLY A 141 18.40 4.52 1.51
CA GLY A 141 19.52 3.73 2.02
C GLY A 141 19.18 2.73 3.14
N VAL A 142 17.90 2.54 3.46
CA VAL A 142 17.45 1.57 4.49
C VAL A 142 16.43 0.62 3.90
N SER A 143 16.50 -0.65 4.27
CA SER A 143 15.63 -1.70 3.74
C SER A 143 14.25 -1.72 4.41
N PRO A 144 13.21 -2.27 3.75
CA PRO A 144 11.90 -2.44 4.37
C PRO A 144 11.96 -3.19 5.70
N ALA A 145 12.78 -4.23 5.81
CA ALA A 145 12.88 -5.02 7.04
C ALA A 145 13.55 -4.27 8.19
N GLU A 146 14.57 -3.45 7.91
CA GLU A 146 15.17 -2.59 8.93
C GLU A 146 14.16 -1.57 9.47
N LEU A 147 13.32 -1.02 8.59
CA LEU A 147 12.28 -0.07 8.99
C LEU A 147 11.16 -0.72 9.80
N LEU A 148 10.74 -1.92 9.45
CA LEU A 148 9.64 -2.60 10.13
C LEU A 148 10.09 -3.31 11.42
N MET A 149 11.21 -4.04 11.37
CA MET A 149 11.63 -4.96 12.42
C MET A 149 12.83 -4.47 13.23
N GLY A 150 13.41 -3.32 12.87
CA GLY A 150 14.60 -2.78 13.52
C GLY A 150 15.87 -3.63 13.33
N ARG A 151 15.85 -4.61 12.43
CA ARG A 151 16.98 -5.52 12.18
C ARG A 151 17.17 -5.81 10.71
N ARG A 152 18.40 -6.13 10.32
CA ARG A 152 18.72 -6.65 8.99
C ARG A 152 18.34 -8.12 8.89
N LEU A 153 17.75 -8.51 7.76
CA LEU A 153 17.52 -9.92 7.44
C LEU A 153 18.74 -10.47 6.72
N ARG A 154 19.20 -11.66 7.14
CA ARG A 154 20.27 -12.37 6.44
C ARG A 154 19.73 -12.96 5.14
N THR A 155 20.39 -12.68 4.03
CA THR A 155 20.11 -13.27 2.72
C THR A 155 21.27 -14.15 2.27
N THR A 156 21.19 -14.71 1.06
CA THR A 156 22.31 -15.44 0.43
C THR A 156 23.38 -14.52 -0.15
N LEU A 157 23.13 -13.20 -0.20
CA LEU A 157 24.06 -12.22 -0.73
C LEU A 157 25.02 -11.74 0.38
N PRO A 158 26.31 -11.54 0.07
CA PRO A 158 27.26 -10.98 1.03
C PRO A 158 26.87 -9.53 1.35
N PHE A 159 26.91 -9.17 2.64
CA PHE A 159 26.66 -7.80 3.08
C PHE A 159 27.71 -7.36 4.09
N ARG A 160 27.93 -6.04 4.19
CA ARG A 160 28.79 -5.45 5.22
C ARG A 160 27.95 -5.11 6.45
N ASP A 161 28.40 -5.57 7.61
CA ASP A 161 27.88 -5.10 8.90
C ASP A 161 28.05 -3.58 8.98
N ALA A 162 26.94 -2.86 8.91
CA ALA A 162 26.90 -1.43 9.11
C ALA A 162 25.83 -1.12 10.15
N HIS A 163 26.17 -0.23 11.08
CA HIS A 163 25.43 0.05 12.29
C HIS A 163 24.09 0.73 12.02
N GLY A 164 23.00 0.17 12.58
CA GLY A 164 21.75 0.84 12.96
C GLY A 164 20.91 1.52 11.87
N VAL A 165 19.62 1.74 12.17
CA VAL A 165 18.79 2.67 11.39
C VAL A 165 19.31 4.09 11.65
N PRO A 166 19.60 4.92 10.62
CA PRO A 166 20.07 6.29 10.81
C PRO A 166 19.08 7.12 11.64
N GLN A 167 19.58 7.94 12.58
CA GLN A 167 18.73 8.80 13.43
C GLN A 167 17.85 9.78 12.62
N ASP A 168 18.33 10.26 11.46
CA ASP A 168 17.63 11.27 10.64
C ASP A 168 16.71 10.67 9.56
N LEU A 169 16.36 9.38 9.67
CA LEU A 169 15.62 8.69 8.62
C LEU A 169 14.25 9.32 8.31
N GLY A 170 13.54 9.83 9.33
CA GLY A 170 12.28 10.55 9.13
C GLY A 170 12.44 11.77 8.24
N PHE A 171 13.49 12.56 8.46
CA PHE A 171 13.83 13.72 7.64
C PHE A 171 14.21 13.33 6.21
N GLN A 172 15.01 12.28 6.04
CA GLN A 172 15.40 11.76 4.72
C GLN A 172 14.17 11.29 3.92
N ARG A 173 13.24 10.57 4.55
CA ARG A 173 12.01 10.11 3.90
C ARG A 173 11.10 11.26 3.50
N ARG A 174 10.91 12.24 4.39
CA ARG A 174 10.12 13.46 4.09
C ARG A 174 10.74 14.27 2.96
N SER A 175 12.05 14.44 2.93
CA SER A 175 12.74 15.16 1.85
C SER A 175 12.62 14.45 0.49
N LEU A 176 12.69 13.10 0.45
CA LEU A 176 12.45 12.33 -0.76
C LEU A 176 10.99 12.45 -1.25
N GLN A 177 10.01 12.41 -0.35
CA GLN A 177 8.60 12.63 -0.71
C GLN A 177 8.36 14.03 -1.27
N LEU A 178 8.92 15.08 -0.65
CA LEU A 178 8.85 16.45 -1.17
C LEU A 178 9.47 16.56 -2.56
N ARG A 179 10.61 15.89 -2.79
CA ARG A 179 11.26 15.84 -4.11
C ARG A 179 10.38 15.13 -5.14
N GLN A 180 9.73 14.03 -4.78
CA GLN A 180 8.78 13.31 -5.65
C GLN A 180 7.57 14.17 -5.98
N LYS A 181 6.96 14.82 -4.97
CA LYS A 181 5.84 15.77 -5.16
C LYS A 181 6.24 16.88 -6.11
N ARG A 182 7.37 17.55 -5.86
CA ARG A 182 7.88 18.62 -6.72
C ARG A 182 8.07 18.14 -8.15
N ASN A 183 8.57 16.92 -8.35
CA ASN A 183 8.76 16.38 -9.70
C ASN A 183 7.43 16.05 -10.41
N TYR A 184 6.42 15.54 -9.68
CA TYR A 184 5.08 15.30 -10.23
C TYR A 184 4.36 16.61 -10.57
N ASP A 185 4.44 17.59 -9.67
CA ASP A 185 3.73 18.86 -9.81
C ASP A 185 4.35 19.76 -10.90
N LYS A 186 5.59 19.52 -11.33
CA LYS A 186 6.23 20.25 -12.47
C LYS A 186 5.45 20.17 -13.78
N SER A 187 4.74 19.07 -14.03
CA SER A 187 3.93 18.87 -15.24
C SER A 187 2.43 19.09 -15.01
N THR A 188 2.02 19.48 -13.79
CA THR A 188 0.61 19.62 -13.43
C THR A 188 0.24 21.09 -13.32
N ARG A 189 -0.77 21.54 -14.07
CA ARG A 189 -1.40 22.85 -13.81
C ARG A 189 -2.28 22.72 -12.57
N SER A 190 -2.09 23.59 -11.58
CA SER A 190 -3.05 23.72 -10.49
C SER A 190 -4.38 24.19 -11.06
N LEU A 191 -5.42 23.37 -10.90
CA LEU A 191 -6.80 23.81 -11.15
C LEU A 191 -7.26 24.63 -9.95
N GLU A 192 -8.06 25.66 -10.18
CA GLU A 192 -8.68 26.41 -9.09
C GLU A 192 -9.62 25.46 -8.31
N PRO A 193 -9.65 25.56 -6.97
CA PRO A 193 -10.58 24.79 -6.16
C PRO A 193 -12.02 25.02 -6.62
N LEU A 194 -12.81 23.96 -6.65
CA LEU A 194 -14.22 24.05 -6.98
C LEU A 194 -14.97 24.77 -5.85
N VAL A 195 -15.76 25.77 -6.21
CA VAL A 195 -16.56 26.57 -5.27
C VAL A 195 -17.98 26.00 -5.19
N GLN A 196 -18.63 26.20 -4.05
CA GLN A 196 -20.05 25.86 -3.91
C GLN A 196 -20.87 26.50 -5.04
N ASN A 197 -21.72 25.70 -5.68
CA ASN A 197 -22.52 26.00 -6.88
C ASN A 197 -21.79 25.96 -8.22
N ASP A 198 -20.51 25.59 -8.27
CA ASP A 198 -19.85 25.35 -9.55
C ASP A 198 -20.54 24.23 -10.32
N THR A 199 -20.76 24.47 -11.61
CA THR A 199 -21.31 23.46 -12.52
C THR A 199 -20.18 22.56 -13.00
N VAL A 200 -20.14 21.35 -12.46
CA VAL A 200 -19.17 20.31 -12.83
C VAL A 200 -19.80 19.25 -13.71
N ARG A 201 -18.97 18.50 -14.42
CA ARG A 201 -19.40 17.26 -15.10
C ARG A 201 -18.82 16.08 -14.34
N VAL A 202 -19.66 15.10 -14.03
CA VAL A 202 -19.25 13.82 -13.45
C VAL A 202 -18.95 12.87 -14.59
N GLY A 203 -17.72 12.34 -14.60
CA GLY A 203 -17.30 11.32 -15.55
C GLY A 203 -17.66 9.94 -15.03
N ASP A 204 -18.32 9.14 -15.86
CA ASP A 204 -18.46 7.70 -15.63
C ASP A 204 -17.86 6.97 -16.85
N SER A 205 -16.99 5.99 -16.57
CA SER A 205 -16.47 5.04 -17.58
C SER A 205 -16.01 5.69 -18.92
N GLY A 206 -15.31 6.84 -18.82
CA GLY A 206 -14.71 7.54 -19.97
C GLY A 206 -15.60 8.56 -20.68
N ARG A 207 -16.83 8.80 -20.20
CA ARG A 207 -17.72 9.85 -20.73
C ARG A 207 -18.07 10.89 -19.66
N TRP A 208 -17.83 12.16 -19.97
CA TRP A 208 -18.18 13.32 -19.14
C TRP A 208 -19.56 13.87 -19.50
N SER A 209 -20.61 13.14 -19.12
CA SER A 209 -21.98 13.41 -19.59
C SER A 209 -22.90 14.08 -18.56
N ARG A 210 -22.73 13.80 -17.27
CA ARG A 210 -23.68 14.24 -16.23
C ARG A 210 -23.27 15.57 -15.63
N ARG A 211 -24.10 16.62 -15.79
CA ARG A 211 -23.91 17.89 -15.07
C ARG A 211 -24.32 17.72 -13.59
N ALA A 212 -23.52 18.27 -12.70
CA ALA A 212 -23.79 18.33 -11.26
C ALA A 212 -23.37 19.70 -10.73
N ALA A 213 -23.93 20.09 -9.58
CA ALA A 213 -23.52 21.28 -8.84
C ALA A 213 -22.71 20.87 -7.62
N VAL A 214 -21.63 21.59 -7.34
CA VAL A 214 -20.82 21.39 -6.13
C VAL A 214 -21.62 21.86 -4.92
N LEU A 215 -22.00 20.93 -4.04
CA LEU A 215 -22.83 21.25 -2.86
C LEU A 215 -22.03 21.81 -1.69
N GLY A 216 -20.73 21.48 -1.62
CA GLY A 216 -19.81 21.89 -0.57
C GLY A 216 -18.58 21.00 -0.55
N GLU A 217 -17.57 21.39 0.23
CA GLU A 217 -16.36 20.60 0.45
C GLU A 217 -16.64 19.48 1.44
N VAL A 218 -16.35 18.23 1.06
CA VAL A 218 -16.56 17.05 1.90
C VAL A 218 -15.19 16.44 2.24
N GLY A 219 -14.47 17.13 3.11
CA GLY A 219 -13.23 16.65 3.75
C GLY A 219 -11.92 17.21 3.16
N PRO A 220 -10.85 17.26 3.99
CA PRO A 220 -9.52 17.73 3.61
C PRO A 220 -8.74 16.78 2.68
#